data_AF-A0A7X7Z2E5-F1
#
_entry.id   AF-A0A7X7Z2E5-F1
#
_cell.length_a   1.000
_cell.length_b   1.000
_cell.length_c   1.000
_cell.angle_alpha   90.00
_cell.angle_beta   90.00
_cell.angle_gamma   90.00
#
_symmetry.space_group_name_H-M   'P 1'
#
loop_
_entity.id
_entity.type
_entity.pdbx_description
1 polymer ?
#
loop_
_entity_poly.entity_id
_entity_poly.type
_entity_poly.pdbx_seq_one_letter_code
_entity_poly.pdbx_strand_id
1 'polypeptide(L)'
;MGRLQDLKNMIAEKRLGFAMEEVMTGTHEFEAGQGEPGQKFMEFHGTWGPKHLTEFFNPLGGKFLYNDLQGFVTVEGLCDNAPMVGSLELLYFTEAKIRYTFTFEANGKRYLYIGEKVEIRPWNLHRTHTTCYGTLSEHDTGRIVSRSITYFRLSSAPKFLLSLRLA
;
A
#
# COMPACT_ATOMS: atom_id res chain seq x y z
N MET A 1 -7.76 -34.20 13.40
CA MET A 1 -8.98 -33.76 12.68
C MET A 1 -8.55 -32.70 11.68
N GLY A 2 -8.85 -32.93 10.41
CA GLY A 2 -7.96 -32.53 9.31
C GLY A 2 -8.20 -31.11 8.78
N ARG A 3 -7.10 -30.45 8.41
CA ARG A 3 -7.02 -29.15 7.70
C ARG A 3 -8.02 -28.99 6.54
N LEU A 4 -8.46 -30.09 5.94
CA LEU A 4 -9.49 -30.13 4.89
C LEU A 4 -10.90 -29.77 5.38
N GLN A 5 -11.25 -30.14 6.61
CA GLN A 5 -12.55 -29.81 7.20
C GLN A 5 -12.59 -28.34 7.61
N ASP A 6 -11.50 -27.82 8.19
CA ASP A 6 -11.36 -26.40 8.52
C ASP A 6 -11.40 -25.52 7.26
N LEU A 7 -10.74 -25.95 6.18
CA LEU A 7 -10.81 -25.26 4.88
C LEU A 7 -12.23 -25.26 4.31
N LYS A 8 -12.96 -26.39 4.38
CA LYS A 8 -14.36 -26.47 3.96
C LYS A 8 -15.26 -25.54 4.78
N ASN A 9 -15.05 -25.47 6.10
CA ASN A 9 -15.79 -24.57 6.97
C ASN A 9 -15.46 -23.10 6.67
N MET A 10 -14.18 -22.75 6.44
CA MET A 10 -13.78 -21.39 6.05
C MET A 10 -14.38 -20.95 4.71
N ILE A 11 -14.45 -21.87 3.73
CA ILE A 11 -15.12 -21.63 2.44
C ILE A 11 -16.63 -21.43 2.65
N ALA A 12 -17.26 -22.30 3.44
CA ALA A 12 -18.70 -22.20 3.74
C ALA A 12 -19.06 -20.93 4.51
N GLU A 13 -18.18 -20.47 5.40
CA GLU A 13 -18.33 -19.26 6.21
C GLU A 13 -17.84 -17.98 5.51
N LYS A 14 -17.40 -18.06 4.25
CA LYS A 14 -16.86 -16.92 3.47
C LYS A 14 -15.68 -16.21 4.14
N ARG A 15 -14.93 -16.90 5.00
CA ARG A 15 -13.76 -16.35 5.73
C ARG A 15 -12.45 -16.65 5.02
N LEU A 16 -12.49 -16.76 3.70
CA LEU A 16 -11.30 -17.06 2.93
C LEU A 16 -10.79 -15.73 2.37
N GLY A 17 -9.61 -15.35 2.85
CA GLY A 17 -8.87 -14.17 2.45
C GLY A 17 -7.46 -14.51 2.02
N PHE A 18 -6.68 -13.48 1.74
CA PHE A 18 -5.24 -13.61 1.58
C PHE A 18 -4.52 -12.45 2.25
N ALA A 19 -3.24 -12.65 2.54
CA ALA A 19 -2.31 -11.58 2.88
C ALA A 19 -1.07 -11.66 1.98
N MET A 20 -0.54 -10.51 1.61
CA MET A 20 0.66 -10.34 0.80
C MET A 20 1.54 -9.24 1.38
N GLU A 21 2.86 -9.40 1.25
CA GLU A 21 3.86 -8.42 1.65
C GLU A 21 4.42 -7.73 0.41
N GLU A 22 4.21 -6.42 0.29
CA GLU A 22 4.74 -5.56 -0.76
C GLU A 22 5.78 -4.59 -0.19
N VAL A 23 6.91 -4.45 -0.90
CA VAL A 23 7.95 -3.46 -0.57
C VAL A 23 8.10 -2.49 -1.74
N MET A 24 7.94 -1.21 -1.42
CA MET A 24 8.07 -0.10 -2.36
C MET A 24 9.27 0.74 -1.95
N THR A 25 10.25 0.85 -2.84
CA THR A 25 11.50 1.57 -2.56
C THR A 25 11.74 2.63 -3.61
N GLY A 26 12.19 3.80 -3.22
CA GLY A 26 12.60 4.86 -4.14
C GLY A 26 13.13 6.08 -3.42
N THR A 27 12.70 7.24 -3.87
CA THR A 27 13.18 8.52 -3.34
C THR A 27 12.02 9.46 -3.04
N HIS A 28 12.30 10.42 -2.16
CA HIS A 28 11.43 11.55 -1.88
C HIS A 28 12.24 12.84 -1.81
N GLU A 29 11.56 13.96 -1.94
CA GLU A 29 12.14 15.30 -1.82
C GLU A 29 11.19 16.16 -0.98
N PHE A 30 11.75 16.85 0.02
CA PHE A 30 11.01 17.75 0.87
C PHE A 30 10.59 19.02 0.12
N GLU A 31 9.42 19.53 0.44
CA GLU A 31 9.05 20.89 0.02
C GLU A 31 9.97 21.92 0.70
N ALA A 32 10.09 23.09 0.08
CA ALA A 32 10.90 24.19 0.61
C ALA A 32 10.52 24.53 2.06
N GLY A 33 11.52 24.47 2.96
CA GLY A 33 11.34 24.74 4.38
C GLY A 33 10.73 23.59 5.20
N GLN A 34 10.54 22.40 4.62
CA GLN A 34 10.06 21.21 5.35
C GLN A 34 11.16 20.19 5.66
N GLY A 35 12.38 20.39 5.14
CA GLY A 35 13.54 19.55 5.39
C GLY A 35 14.75 19.97 4.56
N GLU A 36 15.84 19.21 4.68
CA GLU A 36 17.04 19.41 3.87
C GLU A 36 16.73 19.16 2.37
N PRO A 37 17.16 20.05 1.46
CA PRO A 37 16.89 19.93 0.04
C PRO A 37 17.57 18.70 -0.58
N GLY A 38 17.02 18.23 -1.69
CA GLY A 38 17.57 17.13 -2.49
C GLY A 38 16.81 15.82 -2.33
N GLN A 39 17.12 14.89 -3.23
CA GLN A 39 16.52 13.55 -3.23
C GLN A 39 17.08 12.71 -2.09
N LYS A 40 16.17 12.13 -1.33
CA LYS A 40 16.43 11.32 -0.14
C LYS A 40 15.74 9.97 -0.26
N PHE A 41 16.21 8.98 0.46
CA PHE A 41 15.64 7.64 0.43
C PHE A 41 14.23 7.57 1.03
N MET A 42 13.35 6.82 0.38
CA MET A 42 12.04 6.46 0.92
C MET A 42 11.74 4.99 0.63
N GLU A 43 11.21 4.30 1.64
CA GLU A 43 10.75 2.93 1.51
C GLU A 43 9.55 2.67 2.41
N PHE A 44 8.58 1.89 1.93
CA PHE A 44 7.54 1.35 2.78
C PHE A 44 7.32 -0.14 2.51
N HIS A 45 7.07 -0.86 3.59
CA HIS A 45 6.79 -2.29 3.65
C HIS A 45 5.35 -2.46 4.09
N GLY A 46 4.48 -2.87 3.17
CA GLY A 46 3.05 -3.03 3.39
C GLY A 46 2.64 -4.48 3.38
N THR A 47 1.99 -4.94 4.43
CA THR A 47 1.17 -6.16 4.41
C THR A 47 -0.26 -5.77 4.11
N TRP A 48 -0.84 -6.35 3.07
CA TRP A 48 -2.22 -6.10 2.67
C TRP A 48 -2.89 -7.36 2.14
N GLY A 49 -4.22 -7.37 2.19
CA GLY A 49 -5.04 -8.38 1.56
C GLY A 49 -6.43 -8.47 2.20
N PRO A 50 -7.43 -8.97 1.44
CA PRO A 50 -8.80 -9.00 1.90
C PRO A 50 -8.99 -10.14 2.89
N LYS A 51 -9.73 -9.88 3.97
CA LYS A 51 -10.17 -10.92 4.93
C LYS A 51 -11.29 -11.80 4.35
N HIS A 52 -12.06 -11.25 3.41
CA HIS A 52 -13.21 -11.90 2.79
C HIS A 52 -13.19 -11.66 1.28
N LEU A 53 -12.81 -12.67 0.49
CA LEU A 53 -12.76 -12.57 -0.97
C LEU A 53 -14.12 -12.19 -1.59
N THR A 54 -15.22 -12.65 -1.00
CA THR A 54 -16.57 -12.34 -1.51
C THR A 54 -16.92 -10.86 -1.36
N GLU A 55 -16.46 -10.19 -0.29
CA GLU A 55 -16.66 -8.74 -0.13
C GLU A 55 -15.73 -7.97 -1.07
N PHE A 56 -14.48 -8.41 -1.16
CA PHE A 56 -13.46 -7.84 -2.05
C PHE A 56 -13.90 -7.81 -3.52
N PHE A 57 -14.53 -8.89 -4.00
CA PHE A 57 -15.01 -8.98 -5.38
C PHE A 57 -16.46 -8.53 -5.59
N ASN A 58 -17.14 -7.98 -4.57
CA ASN A 58 -18.51 -7.51 -4.72
C ASN A 58 -18.54 -6.05 -5.20
N PRO A 59 -18.84 -5.76 -6.49
CA PRO A 59 -18.87 -4.39 -7.01
C PRO A 59 -19.99 -3.53 -6.42
N LEU A 60 -21.01 -4.14 -5.81
CA LEU A 60 -22.12 -3.44 -5.15
C LEU A 60 -21.87 -3.23 -3.65
N GLY A 61 -20.84 -3.87 -3.09
CA GLY A 61 -20.39 -3.61 -1.73
C GLY A 61 -19.44 -2.42 -1.75
N GLY A 62 -19.61 -1.45 -0.86
CA GLY A 62 -18.76 -0.25 -0.79
C GLY A 62 -17.27 -0.49 -0.46
N LYS A 63 -16.79 -1.74 -0.54
CA LYS A 63 -15.40 -2.20 -0.35
C LYS A 63 -14.88 -3.02 -1.53
N PHE A 64 -15.45 -2.83 -2.72
CA PHE A 64 -14.95 -3.48 -3.93
C PHE A 64 -13.47 -3.15 -4.17
N LEU A 65 -12.64 -4.18 -4.26
CA LEU A 65 -11.19 -4.11 -4.44
C LEU A 65 -10.45 -3.24 -3.40
N TYR A 66 -10.98 -3.19 -2.18
CA TYR A 66 -10.39 -2.50 -1.03
C TYR A 66 -9.63 -3.49 -0.15
N ASN A 67 -8.47 -3.09 0.34
CA ASN A 67 -7.69 -3.86 1.31
C ASN A 67 -7.25 -2.97 2.48
N ASP A 68 -7.28 -3.53 3.68
CA ASP A 68 -6.55 -2.95 4.81
C ASP A 68 -5.04 -3.09 4.53
N LEU A 69 -4.27 -2.07 4.89
CA LEU A 69 -2.82 -2.00 4.74
C LEU A 69 -2.17 -1.70 6.10
N GLN A 70 -1.16 -2.46 6.46
CA GLN A 70 -0.36 -2.22 7.67
C GLN A 70 1.10 -2.53 7.42
N GLY A 71 2.00 -1.89 8.16
CA GLY A 71 3.42 -2.23 8.10
C GLY A 71 4.30 -1.09 8.58
N PHE A 72 5.37 -0.82 7.85
CA PHE A 72 6.38 0.15 8.27
C PHE A 72 6.85 1.05 7.12
N VAL A 73 7.26 2.27 7.46
CA VAL A 73 7.76 3.27 6.52
C VAL A 73 9.04 3.92 7.03
N THR A 74 10.04 4.04 6.15
CA THR A 74 11.25 4.84 6.35
C THR A 74 11.22 6.00 5.36
N VAL A 75 11.31 7.22 5.89
CA VAL A 75 11.41 8.46 5.13
C VAL A 75 12.67 9.15 5.62
N GLU A 76 13.74 9.08 4.84
CA GLU A 76 15.04 9.62 5.25
C GLU A 76 14.91 11.12 5.53
N GLY A 77 15.38 11.54 6.72
CA GLY A 77 15.24 12.90 7.23
C GLY A 77 13.95 13.18 8.00
N LEU A 78 13.04 12.20 8.13
CA LEU A 78 11.80 12.33 8.92
C LEU A 78 11.60 11.20 9.93
N CYS A 79 11.66 9.95 9.47
CA CYS A 79 11.44 8.78 10.32
C CYS A 79 12.18 7.54 9.81
N ASP A 80 12.51 6.63 10.72
CA ASP A 80 13.06 5.33 10.40
C ASP A 80 12.15 4.22 10.94
N ASN A 81 11.72 3.33 10.05
CA ASN A 81 10.90 2.16 10.33
C ASN A 81 9.66 2.46 11.21
N ALA A 82 8.96 3.56 10.92
CA ALA A 82 7.77 3.99 11.66
C ALA A 82 6.58 3.10 11.30
N PRO A 83 5.76 2.67 12.27
CA PRO A 83 4.57 1.87 11.99
C PRO A 83 3.55 2.70 11.20
N MET A 84 2.96 2.08 10.18
CA MET A 84 1.93 2.68 9.35
C MET A 84 0.68 1.82 9.28
N VAL A 85 -0.48 2.48 9.18
CA VAL A 85 -1.79 1.85 9.00
C VAL A 85 -2.59 2.64 7.98
N GLY A 86 -3.30 1.93 7.11
CA GLY A 86 -3.99 2.54 5.99
C GLY A 86 -4.79 1.53 5.15
N SER A 87 -4.89 1.85 3.87
CA SER A 87 -5.60 1.06 2.88
C SER A 87 -4.88 1.01 1.53
N LEU A 88 -5.18 -0.04 0.79
CA LEU A 88 -4.83 -0.22 -0.62
C LEU A 88 -6.11 -0.41 -1.43
N GLU A 89 -6.36 0.53 -2.33
CA GLU A 89 -7.56 0.55 -3.18
C GLU A 89 -7.17 0.28 -4.63
N LEU A 90 -7.75 -0.76 -5.25
CA LEU A 90 -7.53 -1.07 -6.67
C LEU A 90 -8.66 -0.45 -7.50
N LEU A 91 -8.49 0.82 -7.87
CA LEU A 91 -9.46 1.64 -8.61
C LEU A 91 -9.36 1.41 -10.13
N TYR A 92 -9.20 0.15 -10.55
CA TYR A 92 -8.97 -0.20 -11.96
C TYR A 92 -10.13 0.20 -12.87
N PHE A 93 -11.37 0.06 -12.38
CA PHE A 93 -12.58 0.23 -13.19
C PHE A 93 -13.15 1.65 -13.17
N THR A 94 -12.73 2.48 -12.22
CA THR A 94 -13.24 3.84 -12.03
C THR A 94 -12.22 4.90 -12.45
N GLU A 95 -10.98 4.77 -11.98
CA GLU A 95 -9.93 5.80 -12.12
C GLU A 95 -8.66 5.27 -12.81
N ALA A 96 -8.62 4.00 -13.21
CA ALA A 96 -7.47 3.34 -13.82
C ALA A 96 -6.19 3.51 -12.97
N LYS A 97 -6.29 3.33 -11.64
CA LYS A 97 -5.16 3.50 -10.72
C LYS A 97 -5.20 2.54 -9.53
N ILE A 98 -4.07 2.45 -8.84
CA ILE A 98 -3.98 1.87 -7.50
C ILE A 98 -3.62 2.99 -6.54
N ARG A 99 -4.35 3.10 -5.43
CA ARG A 99 -4.10 4.10 -4.39
C ARG A 99 -3.69 3.43 -3.08
N TYR A 100 -2.55 3.86 -2.57
CA TYR A 100 -2.05 3.58 -1.24
C TYR A 100 -2.37 4.81 -0.38
N THR A 101 -3.12 4.64 0.69
CA THR A 101 -3.40 5.71 1.65
C THR A 101 -3.02 5.21 3.02
N PHE A 102 -2.02 5.78 3.68
CA PHE A 102 -1.67 5.37 5.03
C PHE A 102 -1.24 6.54 5.90
N THR A 103 -1.36 6.33 7.21
CA THR A 103 -0.91 7.27 8.22
C THR A 103 0.17 6.65 9.08
N PHE A 104 1.09 7.48 9.55
CA PHE A 104 2.14 7.12 10.49
C PHE A 104 2.45 8.33 11.37
N GLU A 105 3.15 8.08 12.47
CA GLU A 105 3.58 9.13 13.39
C GLU A 105 5.10 9.26 13.37
N ALA A 106 5.58 10.51 13.34
CA ALA A 106 6.99 10.84 13.43
C ALA A 106 7.16 12.15 14.19
N ASN A 107 8.13 12.21 15.10
CA ASN A 107 8.43 13.42 15.88
C ASN A 107 7.20 14.05 16.58
N GLY A 108 6.28 13.22 17.07
CA GLY A 108 5.04 13.67 17.75
C GLY A 108 3.98 14.27 16.81
N LYS A 109 4.15 14.16 15.50
CA LYS A 109 3.18 14.60 14.48
C LYS A 109 2.65 13.41 13.70
N ARG A 110 1.38 13.50 13.30
CA ARG A 110 0.77 12.52 12.41
C ARG A 110 0.90 12.98 10.96
N TYR A 111 1.25 12.04 10.11
CA TYR A 111 1.40 12.27 8.68
C TYR A 111 0.43 11.41 7.88
N LEU A 112 0.02 11.92 6.73
CA LEU A 112 -0.78 11.24 5.73
C LEU A 112 0.05 11.10 4.45
N TYR A 113 0.22 9.86 4.02
CA TYR A 113 0.80 9.52 2.73
C TYR A 113 -0.28 9.04 1.77
N ILE A 114 -0.26 9.59 0.56
CA ILE A 114 -1.09 9.13 -0.56
C ILE A 114 -0.16 8.81 -1.73
N GLY A 115 -0.05 7.53 -2.07
CA GLY A 115 0.70 7.02 -3.21
C GLY A 115 -0.23 6.52 -4.30
N GLU A 116 -0.04 6.96 -5.54
CA GLU A 116 -0.85 6.52 -6.67
C GLU A 116 0.01 5.91 -7.78
N LYS A 117 -0.37 4.71 -8.22
CA LYS A 117 0.08 4.12 -9.48
C LYS A 117 -0.98 4.45 -10.53
N VAL A 118 -0.66 5.34 -11.47
CA VAL A 118 -1.63 5.92 -12.40
C VAL A 118 -1.57 5.27 -13.79
N GLU A 119 -2.59 5.55 -14.61
CA GLU A 119 -2.69 5.13 -16.01
C GLU A 119 -2.64 3.61 -16.24
N ILE A 120 -3.18 2.84 -15.29
CA ILE A 120 -3.19 1.39 -15.35
C ILE A 120 -4.15 0.94 -16.46
N ARG A 121 -3.58 0.32 -17.50
CA ARG A 121 -4.30 -0.26 -18.63
C ARG A 121 -3.90 -1.72 -18.78
N PRO A 122 -4.79 -2.60 -19.29
CA PRO A 122 -4.51 -4.03 -19.44
C PRO A 122 -3.21 -4.34 -20.21
N TRP A 123 -2.79 -3.48 -21.12
CA TRP A 123 -1.58 -3.67 -21.95
C TRP A 123 -0.29 -3.07 -21.37
N ASN A 124 -0.36 -2.21 -20.33
CA ASN A 124 0.81 -1.54 -19.75
C ASN A 124 1.11 -1.98 -18.30
N LEU A 125 0.43 -3.03 -17.82
CA LEU A 125 0.48 -3.50 -16.43
C LEU A 125 1.90 -3.65 -15.88
N HIS A 126 2.83 -4.17 -16.69
CA HIS A 126 4.24 -4.36 -16.30
C HIS A 126 4.96 -3.05 -15.92
N ARG A 127 4.57 -1.91 -16.52
CA ARG A 127 5.18 -0.59 -16.26
C ARG A 127 4.39 0.21 -15.24
N THR A 128 3.06 0.16 -15.29
CA THR A 128 2.20 0.96 -14.41
C THR A 128 2.03 0.36 -13.03
N HIS A 129 2.24 -0.95 -12.85
CA HIS A 129 2.27 -1.55 -11.52
C HIS A 129 3.57 -1.32 -10.75
N THR A 130 4.61 -0.78 -11.39
CA THR A 130 5.92 -0.61 -10.74
C THR A 130 6.11 0.77 -10.15
N THR A 131 5.77 1.85 -10.84
CA THR A 131 6.00 3.22 -10.35
C THR A 131 4.80 3.76 -9.56
N CYS A 132 5.04 4.25 -8.35
CA CYS A 132 4.07 4.87 -7.46
C CYS A 132 4.51 6.31 -7.14
N TYR A 133 3.65 7.28 -7.44
CA TYR A 133 3.87 8.70 -7.14
C TYR A 133 3.19 9.04 -5.83
N GLY A 134 3.96 9.45 -4.83
CA GLY A 134 3.44 9.72 -3.50
C GLY A 134 3.51 11.18 -3.09
N THR A 135 2.53 11.60 -2.32
CA THR A 135 2.53 12.88 -1.60
C THR A 135 2.43 12.61 -0.12
N LEU A 136 3.33 13.23 0.64
CA LEU A 136 3.32 13.22 2.10
C LEU A 136 2.84 14.57 2.62
N SER A 137 1.92 14.55 3.57
CA SER A 137 1.36 15.75 4.20
C SER A 137 1.26 15.59 5.72
N GLU A 138 1.31 16.71 6.44
CA GLU A 138 0.91 16.74 7.85
C GLU A 138 -0.60 16.49 7.93
N HIS A 139 -1.01 15.49 8.71
CA HIS A 139 -2.41 15.03 8.74
C HIS A 139 -3.37 16.10 9.25
N ASP A 140 -2.95 16.89 10.24
CA ASP A 140 -3.83 17.87 10.91
C ASP A 140 -3.99 19.17 10.11
N THR A 141 -2.97 19.56 9.34
CA THR A 141 -2.93 20.84 8.61
C THR A 141 -3.16 20.67 7.11
N GLY A 142 -3.01 19.45 6.57
CA GLY A 142 -3.01 19.17 5.14
C GLY A 142 -1.80 19.75 4.40
N ARG A 143 -0.82 20.30 5.12
CA ARG A 143 0.37 20.92 4.53
C ARG A 143 1.25 19.84 3.90
N ILE A 144 1.59 20.02 2.63
CA ILE A 144 2.49 19.11 1.91
C ILE A 144 3.91 19.23 2.49
N VAL A 145 4.51 18.08 2.80
CA VAL A 145 5.82 17.94 3.43
C VAL A 145 6.83 17.46 2.42
N SER A 146 6.49 16.44 1.64
CA SER A 146 7.36 15.89 0.61
C SER A 146 6.59 15.24 -0.53
N ARG A 147 7.27 15.08 -1.67
CA ARG A 147 6.80 14.30 -2.81
C ARG A 147 7.76 13.15 -3.07
N SER A 148 7.25 12.01 -3.49
CA SER A 148 8.02 10.78 -3.63
C SER A 148 7.72 10.05 -4.92
N ILE A 149 8.71 9.28 -5.38
CA ILE A 149 8.58 8.32 -6.45
C ILE A 149 9.15 7.01 -5.92
N THR A 150 8.28 6.03 -5.68
CA THR A 150 8.66 4.70 -5.20
C THR A 150 8.38 3.65 -6.26
N TYR A 151 9.18 2.59 -6.26
CA TYR A 151 9.10 1.53 -7.23
C TYR A 151 8.88 0.18 -6.54
N PHE A 152 7.96 -0.62 -7.09
CA PHE A 152 7.89 -2.02 -6.77
C PHE A 152 9.15 -2.70 -7.32
N ARG A 153 9.97 -3.25 -6.43
CA ARG A 153 11.15 -4.02 -6.85
C ARG A 153 10.69 -5.33 -7.49
N LEU A 154 10.85 -5.47 -8.81
CA LEU A 154 10.55 -6.74 -9.52
C LEU A 154 11.38 -7.92 -8.99
N SER A 155 12.56 -7.68 -8.44
CA SER A 155 13.35 -8.70 -7.74
C SER A 155 12.69 -9.19 -6.44
N SER A 156 11.77 -8.41 -5.87
CA SER A 156 10.91 -8.81 -4.75
C SER A 156 9.67 -9.58 -5.23
N ALA A 157 9.39 -9.66 -6.53
CA ALA A 157 8.21 -10.37 -7.04
C ALA A 157 8.13 -11.85 -6.63
N PRO A 158 9.23 -12.64 -6.60
CA PRO A 158 9.17 -14.01 -6.09
C PRO A 158 8.80 -14.05 -4.60
N LYS A 159 9.36 -13.16 -3.79
CA LYS A 159 9.04 -13.06 -2.35
C LYS A 159 7.60 -12.60 -2.15
N PHE A 160 7.12 -11.64 -2.95
CA PHE A 160 5.73 -11.18 -2.97
C PHE A 160 4.77 -12.33 -3.28
N LEU A 161 5.02 -13.11 -4.34
CA LEU A 161 4.18 -14.26 -4.69
C LEU A 161 4.24 -15.37 -3.62
N LEU A 162 5.41 -15.63 -3.04
CA LEU A 162 5.58 -16.59 -1.95
C LEU A 162 5.00 -16.10 -0.61
N SER A 163 4.80 -14.80 -0.44
CA SER A 163 4.17 -14.22 0.75
C SER A 163 2.65 -14.43 0.79
N LEU A 164 2.05 -14.85 -0.33
CA LEU A 164 0.63 -15.17 -0.42
C LEU A 164 0.29 -16.27 0.59
N ARG A 165 -0.40 -15.90 1.66
CA ARG A 165 -0.90 -16.82 2.67
C ARG A 165 -2.41 -16.74 2.72
N LEU A 166 -3.05 -17.90 2.83
CA LEU A 166 -4.48 -17.98 3.16
C LEU A 166 -4.69 -17.40 4.56
N ALA A 167 -5.59 -16.43 4.66
CA ALA A 167 -5.98 -15.76 5.90
C ALA A 167 -7.46 -15.97 6.17
#